data_AF-A0A9W6U5V4-F1
#
_entry.id   AF-A0A9W6U5V4-F1
#
_cell.length_a   1.000
_cell.length_b   1.000
_cell.length_c   1.000
_cell.angle_alpha   90.00
_cell.angle_beta   90.00
_cell.angle_gamma   90.00
#
_symmetry.space_group_name_H-M   'P 1'
#
loop_
_entity.id
_entity.type
_entity.pdbx_description
1 polymer ?
#
loop_
_entity_poly.entity_id
_entity_poly.type
_entity_poly.pdbx_seq_one_letter_code
_entity_poly.pdbx_strand_id
1 'polypeptide(L)'
;MASLVASLLRLFDWDDVGPALTQAFQQLNDASSMEVVLKLANQLNDKVAQNTLTLAVQKATQFSGNELCSFKCAELLWVWALRPDDKGMFDALVNKIIEADASALRPAIETFTKYLEGVDTSGDKFSALVSIVSKRMAWLNENIQSLDKPFAWSMPDAQFPDNAHVQEFLRGTATSMTTKGIRNFSSLQGARNYAVRRMRDPLIQKDSFEMDASEENGTAFVTITKTKAWNYGRQETLRQLRAELETLARRYEEGNENVVRSEHDWNCEYNCVPLPISIA
;
A
#
# COMPACT_ATOMS: atom_id res chain seq x y z
N MET A 1 -12.15 -24.08 -17.89
CA MET A 1 -11.43 -23.66 -19.10
C MET A 1 -9.98 -24.15 -19.08
N ALA A 2 -9.14 -23.73 -18.13
CA ALA A 2 -7.73 -24.15 -18.05
C ALA A 2 -7.50 -25.68 -18.11
N SER A 3 -8.32 -26.48 -17.41
CA SER A 3 -8.20 -27.95 -17.41
C SER A 3 -8.49 -28.61 -18.77
N LEU A 4 -9.43 -28.07 -19.55
CA LEU A 4 -9.77 -28.57 -20.88
C LEU A 4 -8.63 -28.25 -21.87
N VAL A 5 -8.11 -27.02 -21.80
CA VAL A 5 -6.97 -26.59 -22.62
C VAL A 5 -5.70 -27.36 -22.24
N ALA A 6 -5.49 -27.64 -20.96
CA ALA A 6 -4.37 -28.47 -20.49
C ALA A 6 -4.45 -29.89 -21.07
N SER A 7 -5.66 -30.45 -21.19
CA SER A 7 -5.87 -31.77 -21.78
C SER A 7 -5.56 -31.78 -23.28
N LEU A 8 -5.94 -30.73 -24.01
CA LEU A 8 -5.56 -30.55 -25.42
C LEU A 8 -4.04 -30.42 -25.60
N LEU A 9 -3.39 -29.60 -24.78
CA LEU A 9 -1.94 -29.40 -24.80
C LEU A 9 -1.12 -30.62 -24.36
N ARG A 10 -1.76 -31.63 -23.76
CA ARG A 10 -1.14 -32.95 -23.49
C ARG A 10 -1.31 -33.95 -24.64
N LEU A 11 -2.25 -33.68 -25.55
CA LEU A 11 -2.59 -34.55 -26.68
C LEU A 11 -1.94 -34.10 -27.99
N PHE A 12 -1.67 -32.80 -28.12
CA PHE A 12 -1.11 -32.19 -29.32
C PHE A 12 0.21 -31.50 -29.00
N ASP A 13 1.16 -31.51 -29.96
CA ASP A 13 2.42 -30.80 -29.82
C ASP A 13 2.19 -29.28 -29.83
N TRP A 14 3.01 -28.54 -29.07
CA TRP A 14 2.88 -27.08 -28.99
C TRP A 14 2.97 -26.40 -30.36
N ASP A 15 3.72 -26.97 -31.29
CA ASP A 15 3.88 -26.39 -32.62
C ASP A 15 2.56 -26.41 -33.43
N ASP A 16 1.66 -27.36 -33.14
CA ASP A 16 0.36 -27.49 -33.81
C ASP A 16 -0.70 -26.54 -33.24
N VAL A 17 -0.70 -26.33 -31.92
CA VAL A 17 -1.79 -25.63 -31.20
C VAL A 17 -1.37 -24.33 -30.52
N GLY A 18 -0.08 -24.15 -30.28
CA GLY A 18 0.53 -23.00 -29.60
C GLY A 18 0.28 -21.66 -30.31
N PRO A 19 0.41 -21.55 -31.64
CA PRO A 19 0.13 -20.31 -32.36
C PRO A 19 -1.34 -19.85 -32.20
N ALA A 20 -2.29 -20.79 -32.31
CA ALA A 20 -3.72 -20.49 -32.16
C ALA A 20 -4.07 -20.08 -30.73
N LEU A 21 -3.49 -20.76 -29.73
CA LEU A 21 -3.63 -20.39 -28.32
C LEU A 21 -3.04 -19.00 -28.05
N THR A 22 -1.84 -18.74 -28.54
CA THR A 22 -1.17 -17.44 -28.41
C THR A 22 -2.03 -16.32 -28.97
N GLN A 23 -2.59 -16.50 -30.17
CA GLN A 23 -3.48 -15.53 -30.80
C GLN A 23 -4.77 -15.32 -29.98
N ALA A 24 -5.39 -16.40 -29.50
CA ALA A 24 -6.60 -16.32 -28.68
C ALA A 24 -6.34 -15.54 -27.38
N PHE A 25 -5.24 -15.82 -26.68
CA PHE A 25 -4.85 -15.10 -25.47
C PHE A 25 -4.42 -13.66 -25.74
N GLN A 26 -3.81 -13.38 -26.89
CA GLN A 26 -3.48 -12.01 -27.28
C GLN A 26 -4.72 -11.12 -27.41
N GLN A 27 -5.84 -11.67 -27.87
CA GLN A 27 -7.12 -10.96 -27.98
C GLN A 27 -7.85 -10.77 -26.64
N LEU A 28 -7.41 -11.45 -25.59
CA LEU A 28 -7.98 -11.31 -24.25
C LEU A 28 -7.14 -10.30 -23.45
N ASN A 29 -7.74 -9.15 -23.16
CA ASN A 29 -7.06 -8.00 -22.56
C ASN A 29 -7.31 -7.89 -21.06
N ASP A 30 -8.05 -8.83 -20.46
CA ASP A 30 -8.44 -8.76 -19.07
C ASP A 30 -7.55 -9.57 -18.14
N ALA A 31 -7.57 -9.22 -16.85
CA ALA A 31 -6.89 -9.96 -15.79
C ALA A 31 -7.31 -11.45 -15.75
N SER A 32 -8.53 -11.76 -16.16
CA SER A 32 -9.04 -13.13 -16.20
C SER A 32 -8.26 -14.01 -17.19
N SER A 33 -7.79 -13.43 -18.30
CA SER A 33 -7.01 -14.14 -19.32
C SER A 33 -5.65 -14.58 -18.79
N MET A 34 -4.94 -13.69 -18.10
CA MET A 34 -3.63 -13.99 -17.52
C MET A 34 -3.74 -15.04 -16.40
N GLU A 35 -4.80 -14.99 -15.58
CA GLU A 35 -5.08 -16.02 -14.58
C GLU A 35 -5.27 -17.41 -15.22
N VAL A 36 -5.95 -17.49 -16.36
CA VAL A 36 -6.14 -18.76 -17.09
C VAL A 36 -4.81 -19.28 -17.65
N VAL A 37 -3.97 -18.42 -18.24
CA VAL A 37 -2.66 -18.80 -18.79
C VAL A 37 -1.71 -19.29 -17.69
N LEU A 38 -1.68 -18.60 -16.54
CA LEU A 38 -0.83 -19.00 -15.41
C LEU A 38 -1.27 -20.34 -14.80
N LYS A 39 -2.57 -20.55 -14.64
CA LYS A 39 -3.11 -21.84 -14.18
C LYS A 39 -2.85 -22.95 -15.18
N LEU A 40 -2.89 -22.65 -16.47
CA LEU A 40 -2.59 -23.59 -17.55
C LEU A 40 -1.12 -24.01 -17.50
N ALA A 41 -0.19 -23.05 -17.41
CA ALA A 41 1.25 -23.33 -17.26
C ALA A 41 1.54 -24.23 -16.05
N ASN A 42 0.87 -23.97 -14.91
CA ASN A 42 1.03 -24.77 -13.70
C ASN A 42 0.51 -26.22 -13.80
N GLN A 43 -0.27 -26.55 -14.84
CA GLN A 43 -0.82 -27.88 -15.08
C GLN A 43 -0.06 -28.67 -16.16
N LEU A 44 0.96 -28.08 -16.79
CA LEU A 44 1.66 -28.64 -17.94
C LEU A 44 3.09 -29.06 -17.60
N ASN A 45 3.65 -29.94 -18.42
CA ASN A 45 5.01 -30.46 -18.28
C ASN A 45 6.02 -29.48 -18.92
N ASP A 46 7.28 -29.54 -18.48
CA ASP A 46 8.27 -28.43 -18.55
C ASP A 46 8.33 -27.67 -19.89
N LYS A 47 8.48 -28.33 -21.05
CA LYS A 47 8.65 -27.61 -22.33
C LYS A 47 7.39 -26.83 -22.76
N VAL A 48 6.21 -27.44 -22.61
CA VAL A 48 4.93 -26.81 -22.96
C VAL A 48 4.53 -25.77 -21.91
N ALA A 49 4.85 -26.03 -20.64
CA ALA A 49 4.73 -25.06 -19.56
C ALA A 49 5.57 -23.81 -19.84
N GLN A 50 6.82 -23.96 -20.27
CA GLN A 50 7.72 -22.83 -20.54
C GLN A 50 7.22 -21.92 -21.67
N ASN A 51 6.71 -22.48 -22.77
CA ASN A 51 6.10 -21.67 -23.83
C ASN A 51 4.84 -20.94 -23.36
N THR A 52 4.02 -21.60 -22.54
CA THR A 52 2.81 -21.00 -21.94
C THR A 52 3.18 -19.87 -20.96
N LEU A 53 4.31 -19.99 -20.27
CA LEU A 53 4.81 -18.97 -19.34
C LEU A 53 5.40 -17.76 -20.05
N THR A 54 6.13 -17.96 -21.14
CA THR A 54 6.59 -16.85 -21.99
C THR A 54 5.41 -15.99 -22.41
N LEU A 55 4.28 -16.60 -22.78
CA LEU A 55 3.05 -15.89 -23.10
C LEU A 55 2.47 -15.15 -21.88
N ALA A 56 2.46 -15.78 -20.70
CA ALA A 56 2.01 -15.15 -19.46
C ALA A 56 2.85 -13.92 -19.11
N VAL A 57 4.19 -14.01 -19.23
CA VAL A 57 5.11 -12.90 -18.95
C VAL A 57 4.97 -11.79 -19.97
N GLN A 58 4.87 -12.11 -21.28
CA GLN A 58 4.59 -11.10 -22.32
C GLN A 58 3.28 -10.36 -22.08
N LYS A 59 2.27 -11.04 -21.51
CA LYS A 59 1.02 -10.38 -21.12
C LYS A 59 1.19 -9.56 -19.85
N ALA A 60 1.89 -10.06 -18.85
CA ALA A 60 2.18 -9.34 -17.62
C ALA A 60 2.88 -7.99 -17.89
N THR A 61 3.81 -7.94 -18.85
CA THR A 61 4.51 -6.69 -19.19
C THR A 61 3.64 -5.62 -19.87
N GLN A 62 2.40 -5.95 -20.27
CA GLN A 62 1.43 -4.99 -20.79
C GLN A 62 0.73 -4.21 -19.66
N PHE A 63 0.75 -4.73 -18.44
CA PHE A 63 0.20 -4.06 -17.26
C PHE A 63 1.21 -3.08 -16.66
N SER A 64 0.71 -2.07 -15.95
CA SER A 64 1.54 -1.22 -15.09
C SER A 64 2.07 -2.00 -13.89
N GLY A 65 3.15 -1.52 -13.27
CA GLY A 65 3.70 -2.10 -12.06
C GLY A 65 2.68 -2.19 -10.91
N ASN A 66 1.81 -1.18 -10.77
CA ASN A 66 0.75 -1.16 -9.75
C ASN A 66 -0.30 -2.25 -9.98
N GLU A 67 -0.72 -2.43 -11.23
CA GLU A 67 -1.66 -3.49 -11.61
C GLU A 67 -1.05 -4.87 -11.36
N LEU A 68 0.24 -5.05 -11.65
CA LEU A 68 0.95 -6.30 -11.36
C LEU A 68 1.07 -6.58 -9.85
N CYS A 69 1.33 -5.57 -9.03
CA CYS A 69 1.41 -5.73 -7.57
C CYS A 69 0.06 -6.06 -6.94
N SER A 70 -1.04 -5.64 -7.54
CA SER A 70 -2.42 -5.91 -7.07
C SER A 70 -3.04 -7.15 -7.70
N PHE A 71 -2.31 -7.83 -8.58
CA PHE A 71 -2.83 -8.94 -9.36
C PHE A 71 -3.04 -10.20 -8.51
N LYS A 72 -4.24 -10.78 -8.56
CA LYS A 72 -4.62 -11.96 -7.75
C LYS A 72 -3.73 -13.18 -7.98
N CYS A 73 -3.14 -13.30 -9.18
CA CYS A 73 -2.23 -14.39 -9.53
C CYS A 73 -0.77 -13.95 -9.68
N ALA A 74 -0.40 -12.77 -9.14
CA ALA A 74 0.99 -12.32 -9.13
C ALA A 74 1.92 -13.39 -8.53
N GLU A 75 1.45 -14.11 -7.50
CA GLU A 75 2.19 -15.19 -6.87
C GLU A 75 2.66 -16.26 -7.87
N LEU A 76 1.78 -16.69 -8.78
CA LEU A 76 2.13 -17.68 -9.80
C LEU A 76 3.18 -17.15 -10.78
N LEU A 77 3.11 -15.87 -11.16
CA LEU A 77 4.16 -15.27 -12.01
C LEU A 77 5.53 -15.36 -11.33
N TRP A 78 5.59 -15.05 -10.03
CA TRP A 78 6.84 -15.06 -9.28
C TRP A 78 7.41 -16.46 -9.07
N VAL A 79 6.58 -17.47 -8.82
CA VAL A 79 7.01 -18.89 -8.75
C VAL A 79 7.84 -19.28 -9.97
N TRP A 80 7.40 -18.86 -11.15
CA TRP A 80 8.04 -19.23 -12.41
C TRP A 80 9.24 -18.36 -12.73
N ALA A 81 9.12 -17.05 -12.54
CA ALA A 81 10.22 -16.11 -12.78
C ALA A 81 11.43 -16.35 -11.84
N LEU A 82 11.19 -16.89 -10.65
CA LEU A 82 12.25 -17.19 -9.68
C LEU A 82 12.96 -18.52 -9.95
N ARG A 83 12.56 -19.32 -10.94
CA ARG A 83 13.28 -20.56 -11.32
C ARG A 83 14.70 -20.26 -11.83
N PRO A 84 15.67 -21.18 -11.66
CA PRO A 84 17.07 -20.93 -12.01
C PRO A 84 17.32 -20.65 -13.50
N ASP A 85 16.49 -21.22 -14.38
CA ASP A 85 16.82 -21.36 -15.80
C ASP A 85 16.39 -20.19 -16.71
N ASP A 86 15.69 -19.17 -16.18
CA ASP A 86 15.16 -18.08 -17.00
C ASP A 86 15.34 -16.68 -16.37
N LYS A 87 16.51 -16.09 -16.61
CA LYS A 87 16.84 -14.72 -16.17
C LYS A 87 16.00 -13.64 -16.89
N GLY A 88 15.61 -13.89 -18.15
CA GLY A 88 14.88 -12.90 -18.95
C GLY A 88 13.47 -12.63 -18.43
N MET A 89 12.76 -13.66 -18.00
CA MET A 89 11.43 -13.51 -17.38
C MET A 89 11.50 -12.73 -16.06
N PHE A 90 12.50 -13.02 -15.23
CA PHE A 90 12.71 -12.33 -13.97
C PHE A 90 12.96 -10.83 -14.17
N ASP A 91 13.95 -10.48 -15.00
CA ASP A 91 14.34 -9.09 -15.23
C ASP A 91 13.16 -8.27 -15.80
N ALA A 92 12.40 -8.85 -16.73
CA ALA A 92 11.23 -8.18 -17.32
C ALA A 92 10.15 -7.82 -16.29
N LEU A 93 9.86 -8.73 -15.35
CA LEU A 93 8.85 -8.49 -14.31
C LEU A 93 9.36 -7.55 -13.22
N VAL A 94 10.63 -7.70 -12.81
CA VAL A 94 11.25 -6.83 -11.80
C VAL A 94 11.27 -5.38 -12.27
N ASN A 95 11.65 -5.13 -13.52
CA ASN A 95 11.67 -3.77 -14.06
C ASN A 95 10.29 -3.10 -13.98
N LYS A 96 9.21 -3.85 -14.26
CA LYS A 96 7.85 -3.34 -14.10
C LYS A 96 7.47 -3.05 -12.66
N ILE A 97 7.89 -3.88 -11.71
CA ILE A 97 7.63 -3.64 -10.29
C ILE A 97 8.42 -2.45 -9.78
N ILE A 98 9.67 -2.27 -10.20
CA ILE A 98 10.49 -1.12 -9.79
C ILE A 98 9.84 0.21 -10.24
N GLU A 99 9.10 0.22 -11.35
CA GLU A 99 8.33 1.37 -11.82
C GLU A 99 7.05 1.64 -10.99
N ALA A 100 6.55 0.65 -10.23
CA ALA A 100 5.33 0.78 -9.44
C ALA A 100 5.46 1.82 -8.31
N ASP A 101 4.34 2.39 -7.87
CA ASP A 101 4.28 3.26 -6.71
C ASP A 101 4.76 2.50 -5.47
N ALA A 102 5.60 3.16 -4.66
CA ALA A 102 6.14 2.55 -3.45
C ALA A 102 5.04 2.11 -2.47
N SER A 103 3.87 2.78 -2.50
CA SER A 103 2.68 2.42 -1.72
C SER A 103 2.09 1.05 -2.11
N ALA A 104 2.29 0.60 -3.35
CA ALA A 104 1.72 -0.62 -3.91
C ALA A 104 2.64 -1.85 -3.80
N LEU A 105 3.92 -1.68 -3.42
CA LEU A 105 4.94 -2.75 -3.48
C LEU A 105 4.77 -3.87 -2.44
N ARG A 106 3.97 -3.68 -1.39
CA ARG A 106 3.88 -4.63 -0.26
C ARG A 106 3.58 -6.08 -0.72
N PRO A 107 2.56 -6.35 -1.56
CA PRO A 107 2.23 -7.73 -1.96
C PRO A 107 3.36 -8.41 -2.75
N ALA A 108 4.08 -7.64 -3.56
CA ALA A 108 5.24 -8.14 -4.29
C ALA A 108 6.37 -8.52 -3.32
N ILE A 109 6.70 -7.66 -2.35
CA ILE A 109 7.72 -7.96 -1.33
C ILE A 109 7.38 -9.23 -0.54
N GLU A 110 6.13 -9.37 -0.10
CA GLU A 110 5.66 -10.57 0.63
C GLU A 110 5.84 -11.83 -0.22
N THR A 111 5.48 -11.76 -1.50
CA THR A 111 5.63 -12.86 -2.44
C THR A 111 7.09 -13.23 -2.66
N PHE A 112 7.94 -12.26 -3.01
CA PHE A 112 9.37 -12.50 -3.21
C PHE A 112 10.02 -13.10 -1.97
N THR A 113 9.70 -12.57 -0.79
CA THR A 113 10.26 -13.07 0.47
C THR A 113 9.95 -14.56 0.66
N LYS A 114 8.69 -14.96 0.45
CA LYS A 114 8.25 -16.35 0.58
C LYS A 114 9.00 -17.30 -0.35
N TYR A 115 9.28 -16.89 -1.59
CA TYR A 115 9.94 -17.75 -2.59
C TYR A 115 11.46 -17.68 -2.57
N LEU A 116 12.03 -16.67 -1.92
CA LEU A 116 13.47 -16.54 -1.72
C LEU A 116 13.96 -17.09 -0.37
N GLU A 117 13.06 -17.62 0.48
CA GLU A 117 13.43 -18.39 1.66
C GLU A 117 14.29 -19.61 1.26
N GLY A 118 15.60 -19.53 1.52
CA GLY A 118 16.58 -20.57 1.17
C GLY A 118 17.34 -20.36 -0.15
N VAL A 119 17.12 -19.23 -0.85
CA VAL A 119 17.92 -18.81 -2.01
C VAL A 119 19.16 -18.06 -1.55
N ASP A 120 20.25 -18.18 -2.31
CA ASP A 120 21.51 -17.49 -2.07
C ASP A 120 21.31 -15.96 -1.96
N THR A 121 21.67 -15.41 -0.81
CA THR A 121 21.59 -13.98 -0.49
C THR A 121 22.57 -13.13 -1.31
N SER A 122 23.45 -13.74 -2.11
CA SER A 122 24.39 -13.05 -2.98
C SER A 122 23.96 -12.96 -4.45
N GLY A 123 22.80 -13.54 -4.81
CA GLY A 123 22.33 -13.58 -6.21
C GLY A 123 21.62 -12.30 -6.70
N ASP A 124 21.62 -12.09 -8.01
CA ASP A 124 20.92 -10.99 -8.71
C ASP A 124 19.46 -10.83 -8.26
N LYS A 125 18.78 -11.96 -7.99
CA LYS A 125 17.38 -11.99 -7.54
C LYS A 125 17.20 -11.39 -6.15
N PHE A 126 18.14 -11.64 -5.24
CA PHE A 126 18.13 -11.03 -3.91
C PHE A 126 18.44 -9.53 -3.98
N SER A 127 19.39 -9.13 -4.83
CA SER A 127 19.69 -7.71 -5.09
C SER A 127 18.48 -6.93 -5.62
N ALA A 128 17.72 -7.53 -6.54
CA ALA A 128 16.46 -6.95 -7.03
C ALA A 128 15.41 -6.82 -5.91
N LEU A 129 15.26 -7.83 -5.05
CA LEU A 129 14.38 -7.75 -3.89
C LEU A 129 14.81 -6.63 -2.93
N VAL A 130 16.10 -6.53 -2.60
CA VAL A 130 16.63 -5.45 -1.76
C VAL A 130 16.30 -4.08 -2.36
N SER A 131 16.44 -3.90 -3.67
CA SER A 131 16.10 -2.63 -4.34
C SER A 131 14.62 -2.26 -4.21
N ILE A 132 13.72 -3.24 -4.36
CA ILE A 132 12.26 -3.05 -4.17
C ILE A 132 11.95 -2.71 -2.71
N VAL A 133 12.59 -3.41 -1.76
CA VAL A 133 12.44 -3.17 -0.32
C VAL A 133 12.93 -1.78 0.06
N SER A 134 14.10 -1.34 -0.41
CA SER A 134 14.63 0.00 -0.12
C SER A 134 13.70 1.10 -0.61
N LYS A 135 13.12 0.96 -1.81
CA LYS A 135 12.11 1.90 -2.33
C LYS A 135 10.88 1.97 -1.42
N ARG A 136 10.40 0.83 -0.92
CA ARG A 136 9.28 0.75 0.03
C ARG A 136 9.63 1.40 1.36
N MET A 137 10.82 1.13 1.91
CA MET A 137 11.28 1.67 3.19
C MET A 137 11.44 3.20 3.15
N ALA A 138 11.97 3.76 2.06
CA ALA A 138 12.03 5.21 1.86
C ALA A 138 10.64 5.85 1.94
N TRP A 139 9.66 5.29 1.21
CA TRP A 139 8.28 5.74 1.26
C TRP A 139 7.64 5.59 2.65
N LEU A 140 7.91 4.48 3.35
CA LEU A 140 7.42 4.28 4.73
C LEU A 140 7.96 5.36 5.66
N ASN A 141 9.23 5.70 5.58
CA ASN A 141 9.84 6.76 6.38
C ASN A 141 9.19 8.11 6.12
N GLU A 142 9.01 8.51 4.86
CA GLU A 142 8.34 9.76 4.49
C GLU A 142 6.90 9.81 5.02
N ASN A 143 6.16 8.71 4.88
CA ASN A 143 4.77 8.64 5.34
C ASN A 143 4.69 8.66 6.86
N ILE A 144 5.56 7.94 7.58
CA ILE A 144 5.65 7.98 9.03
C ILE A 144 5.95 9.41 9.49
N GLN A 145 6.95 10.09 8.93
CA GLN A 145 7.26 11.47 9.29
C GLN A 145 6.08 12.43 9.05
N SER A 146 5.36 12.24 7.94
CA SER A 146 4.18 13.07 7.63
C SER A 146 3.04 12.85 8.65
N LEU A 147 2.87 11.61 9.11
CA LEU A 147 1.79 11.19 9.99
C LEU A 147 2.16 11.30 11.48
N ASP A 148 3.44 11.30 11.85
CA ASP A 148 3.94 11.37 13.22
C ASP A 148 3.97 12.81 13.73
N LYS A 149 2.79 13.44 13.73
CA LYS A 149 2.59 14.76 14.32
C LYS A 149 1.72 14.60 15.58
N PRO A 150 1.92 15.44 16.60
CA PRO A 150 1.06 15.47 17.78
C PRO A 150 -0.42 15.60 17.40
N PHE A 151 -1.30 15.05 18.23
CA PHE A 151 -2.74 15.20 18.05
C PHE A 151 -3.11 16.67 17.99
N ALA A 152 -3.93 17.03 17.00
CA ALA A 152 -4.51 18.35 16.86
C ALA A 152 -5.99 18.22 16.51
N TRP A 153 -6.81 19.10 17.09
CA TRP A 153 -8.23 19.21 16.75
C TRP A 153 -8.48 19.85 15.38
N SER A 154 -7.46 20.48 14.79
CA SER A 154 -7.51 21.02 13.44
C SER A 154 -7.51 19.91 12.40
N MET A 155 -8.41 20.01 11.43
CA MET A 155 -8.46 19.17 10.23
C MET A 155 -8.15 20.03 9.00
N PRO A 156 -6.88 20.27 8.65
CA PRO A 156 -6.50 21.27 7.64
C PRO A 156 -7.14 21.03 6.27
N ASP A 157 -7.29 19.76 5.90
CA ASP A 157 -7.84 19.35 4.60
C ASP A 157 -9.36 19.16 4.61
N ALA A 158 -10.05 19.49 5.73
CA ALA A 158 -11.49 19.36 5.82
C ALA A 158 -12.19 20.22 4.77
N GLN A 159 -13.15 19.62 4.07
CA GLN A 159 -14.03 20.31 3.14
C GLN A 159 -15.47 20.26 3.65
N PHE A 160 -16.16 21.39 3.56
CA PHE A 160 -17.58 21.49 3.88
C PHE A 160 -18.26 22.44 2.87
N PRO A 161 -18.58 21.95 1.66
CA PRO A 161 -18.97 22.79 0.52
C PRO A 161 -20.16 23.71 0.79
N ASP A 162 -21.08 23.27 1.64
CA ASP A 162 -22.36 23.95 1.84
C ASP A 162 -22.33 25.00 2.97
N ASN A 163 -21.21 25.12 3.70
CA ASN A 163 -21.08 26.09 4.79
C ASN A 163 -19.60 26.40 5.12
N ALA A 164 -19.15 27.60 4.73
CA ALA A 164 -17.79 28.06 4.95
C ALA A 164 -17.43 28.18 6.45
N HIS A 165 -18.37 28.57 7.32
CA HIS A 165 -18.12 28.65 8.76
C HIS A 165 -17.90 27.29 9.40
N VAL A 166 -18.65 26.27 8.95
CA VAL A 166 -18.41 24.88 9.39
C VAL A 166 -17.06 24.41 8.90
N GLN A 167 -16.69 24.70 7.64
CA GLN A 167 -15.36 24.36 7.12
C GLN A 167 -14.23 25.02 7.93
N GLU A 168 -14.36 26.31 8.22
CA GLU A 168 -13.42 27.07 9.03
C GLU A 168 -13.29 26.48 10.44
N PHE A 169 -14.42 26.17 11.08
CA PHE A 169 -14.44 25.47 12.37
C PHE A 169 -13.70 24.12 12.30
N LEU A 170 -13.97 23.30 11.28
CA LEU A 170 -13.34 22.00 11.11
C LEU A 170 -11.81 22.13 10.97
N ARG A 171 -11.34 23.17 10.26
CA ARG A 171 -9.91 23.48 10.11
C ARG A 171 -9.29 24.12 11.37
N GLY A 172 -10.08 24.78 12.21
CA GLY A 172 -9.64 25.43 13.45
C GLY A 172 -9.38 24.48 14.62
N THR A 173 -9.04 25.00 15.80
CA THR A 173 -8.72 24.19 17.00
C THR A 173 -9.92 23.95 17.92
N ALA A 174 -11.03 24.65 17.71
CA ALA A 174 -12.25 24.47 18.50
C ALA A 174 -12.78 23.04 18.35
N THR A 175 -13.31 22.48 19.44
CA THR A 175 -13.80 21.09 19.52
C THR A 175 -15.28 20.96 19.24
N SER A 176 -16.05 22.02 19.44
CA SER A 176 -17.49 22.06 19.19
C SER A 176 -17.92 23.44 18.69
N MET A 177 -18.95 23.47 17.84
CA MET A 177 -19.65 24.68 17.42
C MET A 177 -21.15 24.43 17.34
N THR A 178 -21.94 25.51 17.35
CA THR A 178 -23.36 25.42 16.99
C THR A 178 -23.62 26.16 15.69
N THR A 179 -24.68 25.78 14.98
CA THR A 179 -25.12 26.50 13.78
C THR A 179 -25.99 27.72 14.09
N LYS A 180 -26.14 28.12 15.35
CA LYS A 180 -26.94 29.30 15.74
C LYS A 180 -26.37 30.54 15.05
N GLY A 181 -27.24 31.34 14.43
CA GLY A 181 -26.83 32.55 13.68
C GLY A 181 -26.11 32.26 12.34
N ILE A 182 -25.81 31.00 12.04
CA ILE A 182 -25.14 30.55 10.81
C ILE A 182 -26.15 29.88 9.87
N ARG A 183 -27.08 29.11 10.43
CA ARG A 183 -28.13 28.41 9.68
C ARG A 183 -29.42 28.38 10.49
N ASN A 184 -30.51 28.76 9.84
CA ASN A 184 -31.84 28.72 10.44
C ASN A 184 -32.54 27.41 10.06
N PHE A 185 -33.15 26.77 11.05
CA PHE A 185 -33.99 25.59 10.87
C PHE A 185 -35.42 25.93 11.27
N SER A 186 -36.39 25.55 10.44
CA SER A 186 -37.81 25.79 10.72
C SER A 186 -38.38 24.88 11.82
N SER A 187 -37.67 23.81 12.18
CA SER A 187 -38.06 22.86 13.24
C SER A 187 -36.87 22.02 13.70
N LEU A 188 -36.99 21.42 14.88
CA LEU A 188 -36.05 20.42 15.38
C LEU A 188 -35.92 19.24 14.41
N GLN A 189 -37.01 18.81 13.79
CA GLN A 189 -36.98 17.74 12.78
C GLN A 189 -36.17 18.16 11.54
N GLY A 190 -36.24 19.43 11.13
CA GLY A 190 -35.41 19.98 10.05
C GLY A 190 -33.92 19.94 10.39
N ALA A 191 -33.55 20.29 11.62
CA ALA A 191 -32.18 20.19 12.12
C ALA A 191 -31.68 18.74 12.17
N ARG A 192 -32.51 17.79 12.63
CA ARG A 192 -32.20 16.35 12.61
C ARG A 192 -31.96 15.83 11.20
N ASN A 193 -32.87 16.14 10.27
CA ASN A 193 -32.74 15.73 8.88
C ASN A 193 -31.46 16.28 8.24
N TYR A 194 -31.08 17.50 8.60
CA TYR A 194 -29.82 18.09 8.17
C TYR A 194 -28.61 17.30 8.69
N ALA A 195 -28.53 17.05 10.00
CA ALA A 195 -27.45 16.27 10.60
C ALA A 195 -27.30 14.90 9.93
N VAL A 196 -28.40 14.14 9.81
CA VAL A 196 -28.41 12.81 9.17
C VAL A 196 -27.97 12.87 7.71
N ARG A 197 -28.45 13.86 6.94
CA ARG A 197 -28.06 14.00 5.53
C ARG A 197 -26.57 14.29 5.39
N ARG A 198 -26.01 15.14 6.26
CA ARG A 198 -24.58 15.48 6.24
C ARG A 198 -23.70 14.30 6.60
N MET A 199 -24.06 13.54 7.63
CA MET A 199 -23.32 12.35 8.02
C MET A 199 -23.32 11.25 6.94
N ARG A 200 -24.21 11.33 5.94
CA ARG A 200 -24.25 10.40 4.80
C ARG A 200 -23.46 10.86 3.58
N ASP A 201 -23.10 12.15 3.50
CA ASP A 201 -22.41 12.74 2.37
C ASP A 201 -21.03 12.09 2.16
N PRO A 202 -20.72 11.54 0.97
CA PRO A 202 -19.43 10.91 0.70
C PRO A 202 -18.27 11.92 0.69
N LEU A 203 -18.54 13.22 0.52
CA LEU A 203 -17.51 14.27 0.54
C LEU A 203 -17.11 14.69 1.96
N ILE A 204 -17.87 14.27 2.97
CA ILE A 204 -17.60 14.57 4.38
C ILE A 204 -16.87 13.39 5.01
N GLN A 205 -15.80 13.68 5.76
CA GLN A 205 -15.07 12.67 6.53
C GLN A 205 -15.92 12.21 7.72
N LYS A 206 -16.64 11.09 7.53
CA LYS A 206 -17.72 10.60 8.41
C LYS A 206 -17.29 10.30 9.85
N ASP A 207 -16.01 10.07 10.07
CA ASP A 207 -15.45 9.71 11.38
C ASP A 207 -14.68 10.87 12.04
N SER A 208 -14.78 12.08 11.50
CA SER A 208 -14.00 13.23 11.97
C SER A 208 -14.80 14.17 12.90
N PHE A 209 -16.13 14.12 12.84
CA PHE A 209 -17.03 14.88 13.71
C PHE A 209 -18.43 14.26 13.74
N GLU A 210 -19.21 14.61 14.74
CA GLU A 210 -20.61 14.24 14.92
C GLU A 210 -21.50 15.49 14.83
N MET A 211 -22.78 15.26 14.53
CA MET A 211 -23.78 16.32 14.44
C MET A 211 -25.04 15.93 15.21
N ASP A 212 -25.37 16.74 16.22
CA ASP A 212 -26.56 16.55 17.05
C ASP A 212 -27.51 17.74 16.94
N ALA A 213 -28.79 17.46 16.71
CA ALA A 213 -29.81 18.49 16.63
C ALA A 213 -30.44 18.75 17.98
N SER A 214 -30.51 20.02 18.35
CA SER A 214 -31.07 20.50 19.61
C SER A 214 -31.99 21.69 19.36
N GLU A 215 -32.80 22.02 20.36
CA GLU A 215 -33.68 23.18 20.33
C GLU A 215 -33.56 23.92 21.66
N GLU A 216 -33.44 25.24 21.57
CA GLU A 216 -33.40 26.11 22.74
C GLU A 216 -34.26 27.34 22.46
N ASN A 217 -35.17 27.65 23.40
CA ASN A 217 -36.10 28.78 23.27
C ASN A 217 -36.87 28.79 21.92
N GLY A 218 -37.32 27.61 21.46
CA GLY A 218 -38.03 27.45 20.19
C GLY A 218 -37.17 27.64 18.93
N THR A 219 -35.85 27.77 19.08
CA THR A 219 -34.90 27.87 17.98
C THR A 219 -34.14 26.56 17.84
N ALA A 220 -34.38 25.84 16.75
CA ALA A 220 -33.65 24.62 16.42
C ALA A 220 -32.26 24.93 15.84
N PHE A 221 -31.26 24.14 16.24
CA PHE A 221 -29.88 24.24 15.76
C PHE A 221 -29.20 22.87 15.74
N VAL A 222 -28.02 22.80 15.12
CA VAL A 222 -27.16 21.62 15.15
C VAL A 222 -25.87 21.98 15.87
N THR A 223 -25.46 21.12 16.79
CA THR A 223 -24.14 21.12 17.41
C THR A 223 -23.24 20.20 16.59
N ILE A 224 -22.08 20.70 16.17
CA ILE A 224 -21.07 19.94 15.45
C ILE A 224 -19.91 19.74 16.41
N THR A 225 -19.56 18.49 16.68
CA THR A 225 -18.52 18.14 17.66
C THR A 225 -17.47 17.28 17.01
N LYS A 226 -16.21 17.70 17.07
CA LYS A 226 -15.09 16.94 16.51
C LYS A 226 -14.87 15.68 17.32
N THR A 227 -14.57 14.58 16.65
CA THR A 227 -14.24 13.33 17.32
C THR A 227 -12.73 13.08 17.29
N LYS A 228 -12.28 12.17 18.14
CA LYS A 228 -10.91 11.65 18.08
C LYS A 228 -10.76 10.50 17.10
N ALA A 229 -11.84 10.03 16.47
CA ALA A 229 -11.82 8.82 15.64
C ALA A 229 -10.90 8.96 14.42
N TRP A 230 -10.88 10.13 13.76
CA TRP A 230 -9.86 10.43 12.74
C TRP A 230 -8.42 10.27 13.26
N ASN A 231 -8.13 10.76 14.47
CA ASN A 231 -6.80 10.61 15.06
C ASN A 231 -6.50 9.16 15.47
N TYR A 232 -7.48 8.41 15.98
CA TYR A 232 -7.30 7.00 16.28
C TYR A 232 -7.00 6.18 15.02
N GLY A 233 -7.74 6.43 13.93
CA GLY A 233 -7.45 5.82 12.63
C GLY A 233 -6.04 6.15 12.13
N ARG A 234 -5.63 7.42 12.26
CA ARG A 234 -4.26 7.85 11.94
C ARG A 234 -3.19 7.16 12.80
N GLN A 235 -3.42 7.01 14.11
CA GLN A 235 -2.50 6.32 15.02
C GLN A 235 -2.38 4.83 14.70
N GLU A 236 -3.49 4.18 14.33
CA GLU A 236 -3.48 2.78 13.92
C GLU A 236 -2.69 2.60 12.61
N THR A 237 -2.90 3.47 11.62
CA THR A 237 -2.09 3.48 10.39
C THR A 237 -0.61 3.68 10.70
N LEU A 238 -0.25 4.63 11.57
CA LEU A 238 1.13 4.85 12.00
C LEU A 238 1.75 3.60 12.63
N ARG A 239 1.00 2.91 13.50
CA ARG A 239 1.45 1.68 14.14
C ARG A 239 1.74 0.60 13.10
N GLN A 240 0.88 0.45 12.10
CA GLN A 240 1.06 -0.51 11.01
C GLN A 240 2.27 -0.18 10.13
N LEU A 241 2.46 1.09 9.75
CA LEU A 241 3.61 1.50 8.94
C LEU A 241 4.94 1.33 9.69
N ARG A 242 4.99 1.66 10.99
CA ARG A 242 6.18 1.44 11.83
C ARG A 242 6.52 -0.05 11.97
N ALA A 243 5.52 -0.89 12.21
CA ALA A 243 5.72 -2.33 12.33
C ALA A 243 6.21 -2.97 11.00
N GLU A 244 5.71 -2.48 9.86
CA GLU A 244 6.20 -2.88 8.54
C GLU A 244 7.66 -2.47 8.36
N LEU A 245 7.99 -1.20 8.64
CA LEU A 245 9.35 -0.68 8.50
C LEU A 245 10.36 -1.46 9.36
N GLU A 246 10.04 -1.70 10.62
CA GLU A 246 10.87 -2.49 11.54
C GLU A 246 11.08 -3.92 11.03
N THR A 247 10.02 -4.54 10.47
CA THR A 247 10.13 -5.88 9.88
C THR A 247 11.03 -5.92 8.66
N LEU A 248 10.98 -4.90 7.80
CA LEU A 248 11.82 -4.81 6.62
C LEU A 248 13.27 -4.50 6.98
N ALA A 249 13.52 -3.54 7.87
CA ALA A 249 14.86 -3.18 8.34
C ALA A 249 15.58 -4.39 8.96
N ARG A 250 14.91 -5.09 9.87
CA ARG A 250 15.46 -6.29 10.50
C ARG A 250 15.84 -7.39 9.50
N ARG A 251 15.08 -7.54 8.41
CA ARG A 251 15.31 -8.60 7.42
C ARG A 251 16.37 -8.23 6.38
N TYR A 252 16.49 -6.95 6.03
CA TYR A 252 17.23 -6.53 4.84
C TYR A 252 18.33 -5.49 5.10
N GLU A 253 18.38 -4.87 6.29
CA GLU A 253 19.45 -3.93 6.68
C GLU A 253 20.43 -4.55 7.70
N GLU A 254 19.98 -5.40 8.62
CA GLU A 254 20.82 -6.01 9.67
C GLU A 254 21.93 -6.96 9.14
N GLY A 255 21.90 -7.31 7.84
CA GLY A 255 22.97 -8.04 7.16
C GLY A 255 24.13 -7.17 6.65
N ASN A 256 23.99 -5.84 6.64
CA ASN A 256 24.97 -4.92 6.05
C ASN A 256 25.90 -4.23 7.07
N GLU A 257 25.64 -4.34 8.37
CA GLU A 257 26.44 -3.65 9.41
C GLU A 257 27.78 -4.33 9.75
N ASN A 258 28.03 -5.56 9.27
CA ASN A 258 29.30 -6.26 9.50
C ASN A 258 30.41 -5.92 8.49
N VAL A 259 30.17 -5.00 7.53
CA VAL A 259 31.16 -4.64 6.49
C VAL A 259 31.67 -3.19 6.61
N VAL A 260 31.11 -2.35 7.49
CA VAL A 260 31.51 -0.92 7.60
C VAL A 260 32.09 -0.55 8.97
N ARG A 261 32.26 -1.50 9.90
CA ARG A 261 32.87 -1.25 11.23
C ARG A 261 34.38 -1.49 11.32
N SER A 262 35.10 -1.44 10.20
CA SER A 262 36.55 -1.25 10.22
C SER A 262 36.88 -0.01 9.39
N GLU A 263 37.59 0.94 10.01
CA GLU A 263 38.02 2.23 9.46
C GLU A 263 36.91 3.29 9.49
N HIS A 264 36.77 3.97 10.63
CA HIS A 264 36.84 5.43 10.78
C HIS A 264 36.73 5.73 12.29
N ASP A 265 37.75 5.30 13.03
CA ASP A 265 37.93 5.67 14.43
C ASP A 265 38.92 6.83 14.46
N TRP A 266 38.42 8.06 14.42
CA TRP A 266 39.15 9.25 14.88
C TRP A 266 38.18 10.35 15.34
N ASN A 267 38.33 10.67 16.61
CA ASN A 267 38.16 11.98 17.24
C ASN A 267 36.77 12.64 17.25
N CYS A 268 36.16 12.62 18.43
CA CYS A 268 35.72 13.84 19.09
C CYS A 268 35.88 13.71 20.61
N GLU A 269 37.07 14.10 21.10
CA GLU A 269 37.18 14.74 22.41
C GLU A 269 36.30 16.00 22.39
N TYR A 270 35.47 16.21 23.41
CA TYR A 270 35.50 17.38 24.29
C TYR A 270 34.31 17.41 25.27
N ASN A 271 34.67 17.59 26.53
CA ASN A 271 33.93 18.28 27.60
C ASN A 271 32.86 17.52 28.40
N CYS A 272 33.34 16.72 29.36
CA CYS A 272 32.69 16.60 30.68
C CYS A 272 33.47 17.45 31.70
N VAL A 273 32.86 18.54 32.16
CA VAL A 273 33.33 19.32 33.32
C VAL A 273 32.92 18.56 34.59
N PRO A 274 33.84 18.23 35.53
CA PRO A 274 33.46 17.64 36.80
C PRO A 274 33.06 18.71 37.82
N LEU A 275 31.92 18.50 38.49
CA LEU A 275 31.50 19.25 39.66
C LEU A 275 32.46 18.98 40.85
N PRO A 276 32.77 19.98 41.69
CA PRO A 276 33.71 19.82 42.79
C PRO A 276 33.08 19.09 43.98
N ILE A 277 33.82 18.11 44.49
CA ILE A 277 33.62 17.45 45.77
C ILE A 277 34.02 18.45 46.87
N SER A 278 33.10 18.74 47.79
CA SER A 278 33.39 19.44 49.04
C SER A 278 33.32 18.43 50.19
N ILE A 279 34.44 18.20 50.87
CA ILE A 279 34.47 17.62 52.22
C ILE A 279 35.59 18.32 53.01
N ALA A 280 35.19 18.77 54.22
CA ALA A 280 35.94 19.38 55.32
C ALA A 280 36.24 20.88 55.21
#